data_AF-Q01RE0-F1
#
_entry.id   AF-Q01RE0-F1
#
_cell.length_a   1.000
_cell.length_b   1.000
_cell.length_c   1.000
_cell.angle_alpha   90.00
_cell.angle_beta   90.00
_cell.angle_gamma   90.00
#
_symmetry.space_group_name_H-M   'P 1'
#
loop_
_entity.id
_entity.type
_entity.pdbx_description
1 polymer ?
#
loop_
_entity_poly.entity_id
_entity_poly.type
_entity_poly.pdbx_seq_one_letter_code
_entity_poly.pdbx_strand_id
1 'polypeptide(L)'
;MSFLNGSIHRHQPQAERETAALAGPLGSFEYFGSSRVGSDLTSADHDALELRWIDPEMALRAGLRRVDSLTGSEIVGSRGGGDYSGILIPYFHPDSDQVRDYRLRRDRPDLEYDAAGSLKAKRKYLSPPGRSNMLYLPPRVSQSLLGDPKLPVVITEGEFKTLALWRAAHHRALSRPRFLPLGVSGVYNWRGTIGKANASDGSRMDVKGAIHDLDWIVWAGRPVVIAYDADAVTKELVRVARSALAAHLRGRGALVGFLEGISKGARGSTTILQPWVPTWCSTRLHMSISRARYGRRTYCAPSRP
;
A
#
# COMPACT_ATOMS: atom_id res chain seq x y z
N MET A 1 -55.91 3.96 60.75
CA MET A 1 -55.54 5.40 60.82
C MET A 1 -54.08 5.53 60.40
N SER A 2 -53.79 6.60 59.65
CA SER A 2 -52.48 7.16 59.32
C SER A 2 -51.75 6.62 58.06
N PHE A 3 -51.79 7.47 57.04
CA PHE A 3 -50.90 7.55 55.88
C PHE A 3 -49.55 8.16 56.27
N LEU A 4 -48.46 7.85 55.55
CA LEU A 4 -47.60 8.80 54.80
C LEU A 4 -46.31 8.15 54.22
N ASN A 5 -46.17 8.33 52.90
CA ASN A 5 -45.00 8.64 52.05
C ASN A 5 -43.59 8.05 52.27
N GLY A 6 -42.99 7.61 51.15
CA GLY A 6 -41.54 7.62 50.93
C GLY A 6 -41.08 6.84 49.70
N SER A 7 -41.01 7.50 48.54
CA SER A 7 -40.39 6.96 47.31
C SER A 7 -38.87 6.90 47.41
N ILE A 8 -38.25 5.78 47.02
CA ILE A 8 -36.82 5.70 46.66
C ILE A 8 -36.69 4.83 45.40
N HIS A 9 -36.21 5.44 44.32
CA HIS A 9 -35.78 4.77 43.09
C HIS A 9 -34.66 3.77 43.39
N ARG A 10 -34.85 2.48 43.07
CA ARG A 10 -33.75 1.52 42.93
C ARG A 10 -33.44 1.32 41.45
N HIS A 11 -32.27 1.80 41.05
CA HIS A 11 -31.58 1.39 39.84
C HIS A 11 -31.33 -0.13 39.89
N GLN A 12 -31.78 -0.82 38.84
CA GLN A 12 -31.43 -2.21 38.55
C GLN A 12 -30.17 -2.19 37.67
N PRO A 13 -29.07 -2.87 38.02
CA PRO A 13 -27.91 -2.94 37.14
C PRO A 13 -28.20 -3.90 35.96
N GLN A 14 -28.01 -3.39 34.74
CA GLN A 14 -28.08 -4.17 33.50
C GLN A 14 -26.83 -5.06 33.40
N ALA A 15 -27.05 -6.34 33.13
CA ALA A 15 -26.03 -7.36 32.97
C ALA A 15 -25.03 -7.03 31.85
N GLU A 16 -23.74 -6.99 32.21
CA GLU A 16 -22.62 -7.02 31.27
C GLU A 16 -22.65 -8.34 30.49
N ARG A 17 -22.77 -8.26 29.16
CA ARG A 17 -22.45 -9.38 28.27
C ARG A 17 -20.99 -9.23 27.86
N GLU A 18 -20.11 -9.97 28.53
CA GLU A 18 -18.73 -10.21 28.10
C GLU A 18 -18.72 -10.73 26.66
N THR A 19 -18.11 -9.96 25.76
CA THR A 19 -17.88 -10.39 24.39
C THR A 19 -16.53 -11.12 24.36
N ALA A 20 -16.57 -12.45 24.32
CA ALA A 20 -15.39 -13.31 24.28
C ALA A 20 -14.51 -12.99 23.05
N ALA A 21 -13.26 -12.60 23.30
CA ALA A 21 -12.25 -12.37 22.29
C ALA A 21 -11.74 -13.71 21.71
N LEU A 22 -11.96 -13.95 20.42
CA LEU A 22 -11.29 -15.01 19.67
C LEU A 22 -9.89 -14.54 19.28
N ALA A 23 -8.89 -14.90 20.08
CA ALA A 23 -7.48 -14.63 19.81
C ALA A 23 -6.95 -15.52 18.67
N GLY A 24 -6.65 -14.91 17.52
CA GLY A 24 -5.82 -15.51 16.48
C GLY A 24 -4.32 -15.31 16.77
N PRO A 25 -3.41 -16.00 16.04
CA PRO A 25 -1.96 -16.03 16.31
C PRO A 25 -1.20 -14.70 16.11
N LEU A 26 -1.91 -13.57 15.92
CA LEU A 26 -1.34 -12.25 15.64
C LEU A 26 -1.69 -11.18 16.70
N GLY A 27 -1.98 -11.61 17.92
CA GLY A 27 -2.15 -10.74 19.09
C GLY A 27 -3.51 -10.05 19.20
N SER A 28 -3.94 -9.80 20.43
CA SER A 28 -5.19 -9.13 20.79
C SER A 28 -5.20 -7.66 20.39
N PHE A 29 -6.40 -7.15 20.08
CA PHE A 29 -6.64 -5.83 19.53
C PHE A 29 -7.16 -4.91 20.64
N GLU A 30 -6.39 -3.90 21.04
CA GLU A 30 -6.92 -2.76 21.81
C GLU A 30 -7.09 -1.56 20.88
N TYR A 31 -8.34 -1.16 20.67
CA TYR A 31 -8.74 0.02 19.89
C TYR A 31 -8.59 1.28 20.76
N PHE A 32 -7.49 2.03 20.61
CA PHE A 32 -7.40 3.37 21.21
C PHE A 32 -7.76 4.46 20.18
N GLY A 33 -8.58 5.40 20.65
CA GLY A 33 -9.33 6.36 19.84
C GLY A 33 -8.50 7.41 19.11
N SER A 34 -8.56 7.35 17.77
CA SER A 34 -8.57 8.53 16.91
C SER A 34 -9.81 8.42 16.03
N SER A 35 -10.51 9.53 15.80
CA SER A 35 -11.62 9.60 14.84
C SER A 35 -11.12 9.07 13.49
N ARG A 36 -11.53 7.86 13.11
CA ARG A 36 -11.12 7.26 11.84
C ARG A 36 -11.85 7.95 10.71
N VAL A 37 -11.11 8.61 9.83
CA VAL A 37 -11.66 9.28 8.65
C VAL A 37 -12.35 8.28 7.73
N GLY A 38 -13.50 8.66 7.16
CA GLY A 38 -14.32 7.81 6.30
C GLY A 38 -15.13 6.74 7.05
N SER A 39 -15.77 5.85 6.31
CA SER A 39 -16.55 4.72 6.81
C SER A 39 -15.82 3.38 6.59
N ASP A 40 -16.41 2.31 7.11
CA ASP A 40 -15.93 0.96 6.85
C ASP A 40 -16.08 0.60 5.36
N LEU A 41 -15.24 -0.32 4.91
CA LEU A 41 -15.28 -0.83 3.54
C LEU A 41 -16.60 -1.58 3.27
N THR A 42 -17.13 -1.44 2.06
CA THR A 42 -18.34 -2.16 1.63
C THR A 42 -18.00 -3.58 1.21
N SER A 43 -18.99 -4.46 1.07
CA SER A 43 -18.78 -5.81 0.52
C SER A 43 -18.14 -5.78 -0.86
N ALA A 44 -18.55 -4.84 -1.72
CA ALA A 44 -17.97 -4.68 -3.06
C ALA A 44 -16.49 -4.27 -3.02
N ASP A 45 -16.06 -3.55 -1.99
CA ASP A 45 -14.66 -3.23 -1.78
C ASP A 45 -13.86 -4.45 -1.36
N HIS A 46 -14.39 -5.23 -0.42
CA HIS A 46 -13.77 -6.48 0.00
C HIS A 46 -13.62 -7.45 -1.16
N ASP A 47 -14.65 -7.60 -2.00
CA ASP A 47 -14.57 -8.40 -3.23
C ASP A 47 -13.46 -7.89 -4.17
N ALA A 48 -13.40 -6.58 -4.38
CA ALA A 48 -12.38 -5.97 -5.24
C ALA A 48 -10.96 -6.10 -4.65
N LEU A 49 -10.81 -6.06 -3.33
CA LEU A 49 -9.54 -6.22 -2.62
C LEU A 49 -9.08 -7.68 -2.62
N GLU A 50 -9.99 -8.64 -2.48
CA GLU A 50 -9.66 -10.07 -2.54
C GLU A 50 -9.15 -10.47 -3.94
N LEU A 51 -9.70 -9.87 -5.01
CA LEU A 51 -9.13 -10.02 -6.37
C LEU A 51 -7.67 -9.55 -6.48
N ARG A 52 -7.22 -8.71 -5.54
CA ARG A 52 -5.84 -8.22 -5.41
C ARG A 52 -5.06 -8.95 -4.32
N TRP A 53 -5.61 -10.04 -3.78
CA TRP A 53 -5.04 -10.83 -2.69
C TRP A 53 -4.92 -10.06 -1.37
N ILE A 54 -5.84 -9.12 -1.12
CA ILE A 54 -5.93 -8.38 0.15
C ILE A 54 -7.23 -8.83 0.84
N ASP A 55 -7.10 -9.66 1.88
CA ASP A 55 -8.25 -10.16 2.64
C ASP A 55 -8.81 -9.09 3.60
N PRO A 56 -10.03 -9.28 4.14
CA PRO A 56 -10.66 -8.31 5.03
C PRO A 56 -9.82 -7.95 6.25
N GLU A 57 -9.11 -8.93 6.83
CA GLU A 57 -8.22 -8.70 7.98
C GLU A 57 -7.05 -7.79 7.60
N MET A 58 -6.39 -8.05 6.47
CA MET A 58 -5.31 -7.21 5.95
C MET A 58 -5.81 -5.80 5.63
N ALA A 59 -6.97 -5.67 5.00
CA ALA A 59 -7.56 -4.36 4.68
C ALA A 59 -7.85 -3.55 5.95
N LEU A 60 -8.40 -4.19 6.98
CA LEU A 60 -8.64 -3.60 8.29
C LEU A 60 -7.34 -3.16 8.97
N ARG A 61 -6.34 -4.05 9.04
CA ARG A 61 -5.02 -3.76 9.63
C ARG A 61 -4.28 -2.64 8.90
N ALA A 62 -4.42 -2.59 7.57
CA ALA A 62 -3.87 -1.53 6.74
C ALA A 62 -4.60 -0.18 6.88
N GLY A 63 -5.70 -0.14 7.65
CA GLY A 63 -6.48 1.07 7.88
C GLY A 63 -7.19 1.59 6.63
N LEU A 64 -7.50 0.71 5.67
CA LEU A 64 -8.24 1.10 4.47
C LEU A 64 -9.67 1.53 4.84
N ARG A 65 -10.11 2.66 4.29
CA ARG A 65 -11.43 3.25 4.59
C ARG A 65 -12.16 3.66 3.32
N ARG A 66 -13.48 3.60 3.34
CA ARG A 66 -14.34 4.15 2.28
C ARG A 66 -14.56 5.63 2.57
N VAL A 67 -14.48 6.47 1.55
CA VAL A 67 -14.85 7.89 1.64
C VAL A 67 -15.85 8.24 0.53
N ASP A 68 -16.76 9.14 0.85
CA ASP A 68 -17.58 9.81 -0.16
C ASP A 68 -16.77 10.89 -0.90
N SER A 69 -17.40 11.52 -1.90
CA SER A 69 -16.72 12.53 -2.70
C SER A 69 -16.38 13.79 -1.92
N LEU A 70 -17.19 14.19 -0.93
CA LEU A 70 -16.92 15.38 -0.14
C LEU A 70 -15.66 15.15 0.71
N THR A 71 -15.68 14.12 1.53
CA THR A 71 -14.57 13.73 2.41
C THR A 71 -13.30 13.47 1.61
N GLY A 72 -13.42 12.75 0.49
CA GLY A 72 -12.29 12.47 -0.39
C GLY A 72 -11.65 13.74 -0.95
N SER A 73 -12.47 14.72 -1.38
CA SER A 73 -11.99 15.99 -1.94
C SER A 73 -11.28 16.86 -0.89
N GLU A 74 -11.81 16.89 0.33
CA GLU A 74 -11.22 17.63 1.47
C GLU A 74 -9.83 17.07 1.79
N ILE A 75 -9.71 15.75 1.90
CA ILE A 75 -8.44 15.10 2.23
C ILE A 75 -7.38 15.38 1.16
N VAL A 76 -7.72 15.25 -0.13
CA VAL A 76 -6.76 15.51 -1.21
C VAL A 76 -6.61 16.98 -1.57
N GLY A 77 -7.19 17.90 -0.77
CA GLY A 77 -7.08 19.34 -0.95
C GLY A 77 -7.62 19.83 -2.31
N SER A 78 -8.59 19.11 -2.89
CA SER A 78 -9.17 19.49 -4.17
C SER A 78 -10.42 20.34 -3.97
N ARG A 79 -10.46 21.49 -4.65
CA ARG A 79 -11.62 22.40 -4.68
C ARG A 79 -12.38 22.38 -6.01
N GLY A 80 -11.99 21.50 -6.93
CA GLY A 80 -12.55 21.40 -8.28
C GLY A 80 -13.75 20.46 -8.38
N GLY A 81 -14.48 20.55 -9.51
CA GLY A 81 -15.51 19.57 -9.86
C GLY A 81 -14.92 18.19 -10.18
N GLY A 82 -15.57 17.13 -9.72
CA GLY A 82 -15.17 15.75 -9.96
C GLY A 82 -15.65 14.78 -8.87
N ASP A 83 -15.52 13.48 -9.14
CA ASP A 83 -15.80 12.43 -8.16
C ASP A 83 -14.53 12.04 -7.41
N TYR A 84 -14.55 12.20 -6.08
CA TYR A 84 -13.46 11.84 -5.17
C TYR A 84 -13.85 10.69 -4.23
N SER A 85 -14.98 10.01 -4.50
CA SER A 85 -15.33 8.80 -3.76
C SER A 85 -14.35 7.67 -4.07
N GLY A 86 -14.07 6.85 -3.06
CA GLY A 86 -13.18 5.70 -3.22
C GLY A 86 -12.58 5.19 -1.92
N ILE A 87 -11.40 4.57 -2.05
CA ILE A 87 -10.68 3.98 -0.94
C ILE A 87 -9.54 4.91 -0.51
N LEU A 88 -9.58 5.30 0.76
CA LEU A 88 -8.51 6.01 1.44
C LEU A 88 -7.46 5.02 1.93
N ILE A 89 -6.19 5.35 1.69
CA ILE A 89 -5.03 4.52 2.00
C ILE A 89 -4.12 5.33 2.93
N PRO A 90 -4.06 5.03 4.23
CA PRO A 90 -3.21 5.74 5.17
C PRO A 90 -1.73 5.35 5.01
N TYR A 91 -0.86 6.32 5.27
CA TYR A 91 0.59 6.14 5.39
C TYR A 91 0.97 6.32 6.85
N PHE A 92 1.54 5.28 7.46
CA PHE A 92 1.92 5.31 8.87
C PHE A 92 3.41 5.65 9.05
N HIS A 93 3.75 6.19 10.21
CA HIS A 93 5.13 6.23 10.67
C HIS A 93 5.54 4.83 11.17
N PRO A 94 6.81 4.38 10.99
CA PRO A 94 7.29 3.15 11.62
C PRO A 94 7.00 3.10 13.13
N ASP A 95 6.64 1.92 13.64
CA ASP A 95 6.27 1.67 15.05
C ASP A 95 5.15 2.56 15.62
N SER A 96 4.32 3.16 14.77
CA SER A 96 3.28 4.07 15.21
C SER A 96 1.97 3.85 14.44
N ASP A 97 0.85 3.95 15.16
CA ASP A 97 -0.47 4.02 14.55
C ASP A 97 -0.80 5.46 14.08
N GLN A 98 0.16 6.39 14.20
CA GLN A 98 0.02 7.76 13.70
C GLN A 98 0.09 7.79 12.17
N VAL A 99 -1.01 8.24 11.57
CA VAL A 99 -1.06 8.52 10.13
C VAL A 99 -0.27 9.80 9.82
N ARG A 100 0.71 9.69 8.92
CA ARG A 100 1.47 10.81 8.34
C ARG A 100 0.64 11.55 7.29
N ASP A 101 -0.04 10.78 6.45
CA ASP A 101 -0.85 11.27 5.36
C ASP A 101 -1.73 10.17 4.75
N TYR A 102 -2.51 10.52 3.74
CA TYR A 102 -3.35 9.59 2.99
C TYR A 102 -3.08 9.67 1.49
N ARG A 103 -3.37 8.58 0.78
CA ARG A 103 -3.68 8.62 -0.66
C ARG A 103 -5.11 8.18 -0.90
N LEU A 104 -5.76 8.80 -1.86
CA LEU A 104 -7.09 8.43 -2.31
C LEU A 104 -6.98 7.63 -3.61
N ARG A 105 -7.51 6.41 -3.62
CA ARG A 105 -7.79 5.68 -4.86
C ARG A 105 -9.25 5.93 -5.25
N ARG A 106 -9.45 6.71 -6.32
CA ARG A 106 -10.80 7.04 -6.83
C ARG A 106 -11.49 5.82 -7.45
N ASP A 107 -12.80 5.71 -7.23
CA ASP A 107 -13.64 4.71 -7.88
C ASP A 107 -13.89 5.06 -9.36
N ARG A 108 -14.14 6.35 -9.63
CA ARG A 108 -14.42 6.90 -10.96
C ARG A 108 -13.38 7.95 -11.36
N PRO A 109 -12.16 7.54 -11.75
CA PRO A 109 -11.16 8.48 -12.24
C PRO A 109 -11.54 9.08 -13.59
N ASP A 110 -10.99 10.26 -13.88
CA ASP A 110 -11.15 10.90 -15.19
C ASP A 110 -10.52 10.04 -16.29
N LEU A 111 -11.04 10.20 -17.51
CA LEU A 111 -10.54 9.54 -18.70
C LEU A 111 -9.89 10.57 -19.63
N GLU A 112 -8.73 10.23 -20.17
CA GLU A 112 -7.97 11.09 -21.09
C GLU A 112 -7.39 10.23 -22.21
N TYR A 113 -7.39 10.74 -23.44
CA TYR A 113 -6.73 10.09 -24.56
C TYR A 113 -5.21 10.23 -24.41
N ASP A 114 -4.48 9.13 -24.53
CA ASP A 114 -3.02 9.20 -24.68
C ASP A 114 -2.63 9.64 -26.09
N ALA A 115 -1.33 9.88 -26.30
CA ALA A 115 -0.79 10.29 -27.61
C ALA A 115 -1.07 9.28 -28.73
N ALA A 116 -1.41 8.03 -28.39
CA ALA A 116 -1.79 6.98 -29.34
C ALA A 116 -3.31 6.89 -29.54
N GLY A 117 -4.09 7.87 -29.05
CA GLY A 117 -5.54 7.91 -29.18
C GLY A 117 -6.28 6.87 -28.33
N SER A 118 -5.60 6.22 -27.38
CA SER A 118 -6.24 5.28 -26.47
C SER A 118 -6.77 5.98 -25.23
N LEU A 119 -8.04 5.76 -24.90
CA LEU A 119 -8.64 6.31 -23.69
C LEU A 119 -8.08 5.61 -22.44
N LYS A 120 -7.49 6.37 -21.51
CA LYS A 120 -6.87 5.87 -20.27
C LYS A 120 -7.42 6.60 -19.06
N ALA A 121 -7.59 5.85 -17.97
CA ALA A 121 -7.87 6.44 -16.67
C ALA A 121 -6.66 7.27 -16.17
N LYS A 122 -6.91 8.51 -15.78
CA LYS A 122 -5.95 9.45 -15.22
C LYS A 122 -6.28 9.78 -13.78
N ARG A 123 -5.25 10.18 -13.03
CA ARG A 123 -5.40 10.59 -11.62
C ARG A 123 -6.18 9.55 -10.80
N LYS A 124 -5.96 8.26 -11.04
CA LYS A 124 -6.61 7.15 -10.32
C LYS A 124 -6.25 7.14 -8.83
N TYR A 125 -5.02 7.58 -8.54
CA TYR A 125 -4.54 7.79 -7.19
C TYR A 125 -4.18 9.26 -7.03
N LEU A 126 -4.63 9.86 -5.94
CA LEU A 126 -4.40 11.25 -5.59
C LEU A 126 -3.70 11.32 -4.23
N SER A 127 -2.77 12.25 -4.11
CA SER A 127 -2.11 12.59 -2.85
C SER A 127 -2.45 14.05 -2.52
N PRO A 128 -2.50 14.43 -1.24
CA PRO A 128 -2.70 15.81 -0.85
C PRO A 128 -1.60 16.73 -1.41
N PRO A 129 -1.93 17.99 -1.74
CA PRO A 129 -0.99 18.93 -2.34
C PRO A 129 0.11 19.34 -1.36
N GLY A 130 1.26 19.73 -1.89
CA GLY A 130 2.37 20.28 -1.10
C GLY A 130 3.16 19.26 -0.28
N ARG A 131 2.81 17.97 -0.37
CA ARG A 131 3.50 16.90 0.35
C ARG A 131 4.60 16.29 -0.50
N SER A 132 5.72 15.95 0.14
CA SER A 132 6.78 15.19 -0.50
C SER A 132 6.30 13.77 -0.80
N ASN A 133 6.96 13.11 -1.74
CA ASN A 133 6.71 11.69 -1.96
C ASN A 133 7.07 10.89 -0.70
N MET A 134 6.28 9.84 -0.43
CA MET A 134 6.43 8.98 0.74
C MET A 134 6.60 7.53 0.29
N LEU A 135 7.40 6.79 1.07
CA LEU A 135 7.48 5.35 1.00
C LEU A 135 6.27 4.76 1.71
N TYR A 136 5.56 3.87 1.04
CA TYR A 136 4.47 3.12 1.65
C TYR A 136 5.03 1.93 2.43
N LEU A 137 4.75 1.92 3.72
CA LEU A 137 5.03 0.80 4.61
C LEU A 137 3.73 0.03 4.87
N PRO A 138 3.73 -1.31 4.80
CA PRO A 138 2.64 -2.11 5.32
C PRO A 138 2.33 -1.80 6.79
N PRO A 139 1.14 -2.17 7.28
CA PRO A 139 0.76 -1.92 8.67
C PRO A 139 1.70 -2.60 9.66
N ARG A 140 2.04 -1.87 10.73
CA ARG A 140 2.87 -2.34 11.86
C ARG A 140 4.26 -2.84 11.48
N VAL A 141 4.86 -2.26 10.43
CA VAL A 141 6.28 -2.46 10.18
C VAL A 141 7.07 -1.80 11.31
N SER A 142 7.82 -2.62 12.04
CA SER A 142 8.64 -2.14 13.15
C SER A 142 10.01 -1.64 12.70
N GLN A 143 10.63 -0.78 13.50
CA GLN A 143 12.01 -0.37 13.29
C GLN A 143 12.97 -1.57 13.32
N SER A 144 12.66 -2.62 14.08
CA SER A 144 13.45 -3.86 14.06
C SER A 144 13.46 -4.53 12.68
N LEU A 145 12.34 -4.53 11.94
CA LEU A 145 12.30 -5.06 10.56
C LEU A 145 13.01 -4.13 9.58
N LEU A 146 12.93 -2.81 9.78
CA LEU A 146 13.63 -1.82 8.96
C LEU A 146 15.14 -1.85 9.19
N GLY A 147 15.58 -2.15 10.41
CA GLY A 147 16.98 -2.25 10.82
C GLY A 147 17.63 -3.61 10.60
N ASP A 148 16.88 -4.66 10.26
CA ASP A 148 17.41 -6.02 10.03
C ASP A 148 17.96 -6.18 8.59
N PRO A 149 19.30 -6.15 8.37
CA PRO A 149 19.87 -6.30 7.04
C PRO A 149 19.73 -7.73 6.49
N LYS A 150 19.41 -8.73 7.34
CA LYS A 150 19.21 -10.12 6.90
C LYS A 150 17.80 -10.36 6.35
N LEU A 151 16.84 -9.49 6.66
CA LEU A 151 15.49 -9.57 6.11
C LEU A 151 15.47 -8.96 4.70
N PRO A 152 15.27 -9.76 3.63
CA PRO A 152 15.25 -9.24 2.27
C PRO A 152 14.14 -8.20 2.08
N VAL A 153 14.37 -7.20 1.23
CA VAL A 153 13.37 -6.18 0.89
C VAL A 153 12.84 -6.41 -0.52
N VAL A 154 11.53 -6.22 -0.71
CA VAL A 154 10.89 -6.23 -2.04
C VAL A 154 10.20 -4.89 -2.28
N ILE A 155 10.65 -4.14 -3.27
CA ILE A 155 10.07 -2.83 -3.61
C ILE A 155 9.09 -2.98 -4.77
N THR A 156 7.85 -2.53 -4.60
CA THR A 156 6.82 -2.53 -5.65
C THR A 156 6.31 -1.14 -5.98
N GLU A 157 5.77 -0.99 -7.19
CA GLU A 157 4.99 0.19 -7.56
C GLU A 157 3.51 0.02 -7.16
N GLY A 158 3.08 0.78 -6.16
CA GLY A 158 1.69 0.88 -5.69
C GLY A 158 1.40 0.15 -4.38
N GLU A 159 0.55 0.77 -3.55
CA GLU A 159 0.24 0.39 -2.17
C GLU A 159 -0.46 -0.96 -2.10
N PHE A 160 -1.41 -1.22 -3.01
CA PHE A 160 -2.14 -2.49 -3.04
C PHE A 160 -1.23 -3.68 -3.40
N LYS A 161 -0.20 -3.48 -4.24
CA LYS A 161 0.78 -4.54 -4.51
C LYS A 161 1.62 -4.79 -3.26
N THR A 162 2.02 -3.74 -2.55
CA THR A 162 2.74 -3.84 -1.28
C THR A 162 1.93 -4.57 -0.21
N LEU A 163 0.63 -4.30 -0.08
CA LEU A 163 -0.25 -5.04 0.83
C LEU A 163 -0.41 -6.51 0.46
N ALA A 164 -0.59 -6.82 -0.84
CA ALA A 164 -0.63 -8.20 -1.31
C ALA A 164 0.67 -8.95 -0.99
N LEU A 165 1.81 -8.28 -1.17
CA LEU A 165 3.12 -8.81 -0.77
C LEU A 165 3.27 -8.99 0.73
N TRP A 166 2.69 -8.10 1.54
CA TRP A 166 2.74 -8.23 2.99
C TRP A 166 2.01 -9.48 3.47
N ARG A 167 0.86 -9.79 2.86
CA ARG A 167 0.16 -11.07 3.07
C ARG A 167 1.03 -12.24 2.63
N ALA A 168 1.67 -12.14 1.46
CA ALA A 168 2.58 -13.18 0.96
C ALA A 168 3.83 -13.38 1.83
N ALA A 169 4.35 -12.34 2.48
CA ALA A 169 5.49 -12.42 3.38
C ALA A 169 5.18 -13.21 4.66
N HIS A 170 3.92 -13.14 5.12
CA HIS A 170 3.42 -13.84 6.32
C HIS A 170 2.78 -15.19 6.02
N HIS A 171 2.38 -15.45 4.78
CA HIS A 171 1.67 -16.68 4.44
C HIS A 171 2.51 -17.92 4.77
N ARG A 172 2.05 -18.75 5.73
CA ARG A 172 2.78 -19.92 6.27
C ARG A 172 4.09 -19.57 7.02
N ALA A 173 4.26 -18.32 7.44
CA ALA A 173 5.33 -17.95 8.35
C ALA A 173 4.86 -18.14 9.79
N LEU A 174 5.72 -18.69 10.65
CA LEU A 174 5.35 -19.03 12.03
C LEU A 174 5.48 -17.84 13.00
N SER A 175 6.43 -16.92 12.76
CA SER A 175 6.73 -15.86 13.73
C SER A 175 7.22 -14.53 13.11
N ARG A 176 7.78 -14.54 11.90
CA ARG A 176 8.30 -13.34 11.24
C ARG A 176 8.08 -13.36 9.72
N PRO A 177 7.94 -12.21 9.05
CA PRO A 177 7.85 -12.16 7.60
C PRO A 177 9.12 -12.72 6.95
N ARG A 178 8.96 -13.37 5.79
CA ARG A 178 10.08 -13.86 4.97
C ARG A 178 10.83 -12.74 4.24
N PHE A 179 10.17 -11.62 3.98
CA PHE A 179 10.73 -10.43 3.36
C PHE A 179 9.89 -9.20 3.75
N LEU A 180 10.48 -8.02 3.65
CA LEU A 180 9.83 -6.74 3.92
C LEU A 180 9.41 -6.08 2.59
N PRO A 181 8.11 -5.97 2.28
CA PRO A 181 7.66 -5.26 1.11
C PRO A 181 7.56 -3.76 1.38
N LEU A 182 8.00 -2.96 0.42
CA LEU A 182 7.95 -1.50 0.45
C LEU A 182 7.26 -1.01 -0.84
N GLY A 183 6.47 0.05 -0.75
CA GLY A 183 5.74 0.60 -1.89
C GLY A 183 6.23 1.99 -2.27
N VAL A 184 6.38 2.23 -3.58
CA VAL A 184 6.47 3.60 -4.12
C VAL A 184 5.19 3.92 -4.89
N SER A 185 4.71 5.16 -4.76
CA SER A 185 3.45 5.64 -5.35
C SER A 185 3.51 5.87 -6.88
N GLY A 186 4.67 5.63 -7.47
CA GLY A 186 5.02 5.74 -8.88
C GLY A 186 6.52 5.44 -9.05
N VAL A 187 6.94 5.03 -10.25
CA VAL A 187 8.29 4.48 -10.49
C VAL A 187 9.46 5.41 -10.14
N TYR A 188 9.24 6.74 -10.15
CA TYR A 188 10.21 7.76 -9.74
C TYR A 188 9.92 8.38 -8.36
N ASN A 189 8.83 7.99 -7.68
CA ASN A 189 8.40 8.60 -6.42
C ASN A 189 9.24 8.15 -5.21
N TRP A 190 10.36 7.45 -5.44
CA TRP A 190 11.45 7.34 -4.46
C TRP A 190 12.31 8.62 -4.41
N ARG A 191 12.12 9.54 -5.37
CA ARG A 191 12.70 10.89 -5.38
C ARG A 191 11.63 11.91 -5.03
N GLY A 192 12.02 13.03 -4.44
CA GLY A 192 11.15 14.16 -4.12
C GLY A 192 11.94 15.46 -3.99
N THR A 193 11.26 16.54 -3.61
CA THR A 193 11.94 17.76 -3.16
C THR A 193 12.50 17.51 -1.76
N ILE A 194 13.82 17.66 -1.60
CA ILE A 194 14.54 17.46 -0.33
C ILE A 194 15.03 18.76 0.30
N GLY A 195 14.88 19.88 -0.40
CA GLY A 195 15.31 21.19 0.09
C GLY A 195 15.08 22.29 -0.94
N LYS A 196 15.56 23.49 -0.61
CA LYS A 196 15.54 24.67 -1.47
C LYS A 196 16.95 25.25 -1.52
N ALA A 197 17.44 25.58 -2.71
CA ALA A 197 18.70 26.28 -2.92
C ALA A 197 18.45 27.66 -3.52
N ASN A 198 19.34 28.62 -3.26
CA ASN A 198 19.29 29.92 -3.92
C ASN A 198 20.05 29.82 -5.25
N ALA A 199 19.42 30.25 -6.34
CA ALA A 199 20.08 30.42 -7.62
C ALA A 199 20.90 31.72 -7.62
N SER A 200 21.78 31.85 -8.62
CA SER A 200 22.60 33.04 -8.82
C SER A 200 21.79 34.32 -9.07
N ASP A 201 20.53 34.19 -9.48
CA ASP A 201 19.59 35.29 -9.68
C ASP A 201 18.75 35.62 -8.41
N GLY A 202 19.02 34.97 -7.28
CA GLY A 202 18.30 35.13 -6.02
C GLY A 202 16.99 34.34 -5.91
N SER A 203 16.59 33.60 -6.95
CA SER A 203 15.39 32.75 -6.90
C SER A 203 15.60 31.48 -6.07
N ARG A 204 14.52 30.95 -5.45
CA ARG A 204 14.58 29.68 -4.70
C ARG A 204 14.23 28.50 -5.60
N MET A 205 15.18 27.60 -5.83
CA MET A 205 15.01 26.40 -6.64
C MET A 205 14.78 25.16 -5.78
N ASP A 206 13.91 24.25 -6.24
CA ASP A 206 13.73 22.93 -5.65
C ASP A 206 14.98 22.08 -5.81
N VAL A 207 15.52 21.57 -4.70
CA VAL A 207 16.55 20.52 -4.73
C VAL A 207 15.85 19.17 -4.76
N LYS A 208 16.10 18.38 -5.81
CA LYS A 208 15.53 17.03 -5.96
C LYS A 208 16.52 15.98 -5.45
N GLY A 209 16.03 15.02 -4.68
CA GLY A 209 16.83 13.92 -4.14
C GLY A 209 15.98 12.74 -3.70
N ALA A 210 16.61 11.75 -3.08
CA ALA A 210 15.91 10.61 -2.51
C ALA A 210 15.04 11.03 -1.30
N ILE A 211 13.87 10.43 -1.15
CA ILE A 211 12.97 10.72 -0.03
C ILE A 211 13.60 10.27 1.30
N HIS A 212 13.36 11.06 2.37
CA HIS A 212 13.88 10.78 3.72
C HIS A 212 13.42 9.43 4.28
N ASP A 213 12.25 8.93 3.85
CA ASP A 213 11.75 7.62 4.28
C ASP A 213 12.70 6.47 3.95
N LEU A 214 13.57 6.62 2.93
CA LEU A 214 14.59 5.62 2.62
C LEU A 214 15.70 5.58 3.69
N ASP A 215 15.85 6.63 4.50
CA ASP A 215 16.87 6.70 5.56
C ASP A 215 16.45 5.94 6.82
N TRP A 216 15.18 5.53 6.91
CA TRP A 216 14.69 4.64 7.98
C TRP A 216 15.20 3.20 7.87
N ILE A 217 15.81 2.84 6.74
CA ILE A 217 16.13 1.46 6.38
C ILE A 217 17.64 1.27 6.38
N VAL A 218 18.10 0.22 7.06
CA VAL A 218 19.49 -0.24 6.94
C VAL A 218 19.65 -0.98 5.60
N TRP A 219 20.46 -0.41 4.70
CA TRP A 219 20.65 -0.91 3.34
C TRP A 219 21.93 -1.72 3.14
N ALA A 220 23.00 -1.41 3.88
CA ALA A 220 24.30 -2.03 3.67
C ALA A 220 24.23 -3.56 3.82
N GLY A 221 24.66 -4.29 2.80
CA GLY A 221 24.63 -5.76 2.73
C GLY A 221 23.23 -6.36 2.58
N ARG A 222 22.16 -5.54 2.53
CA ARG A 222 20.78 -6.03 2.52
C ARG A 222 20.36 -6.49 1.11
N PRO A 223 19.81 -7.70 0.95
CA PRO A 223 19.21 -8.13 -0.31
C PRO A 223 17.96 -7.31 -0.65
N VAL A 224 17.90 -6.74 -1.85
CA VAL A 224 16.77 -5.95 -2.33
C VAL A 224 16.33 -6.44 -3.71
N VAL A 225 15.03 -6.65 -3.87
CA VAL A 225 14.40 -6.97 -5.15
C VAL A 225 13.47 -5.84 -5.56
N ILE A 226 13.70 -5.22 -6.72
CA ILE A 226 12.75 -4.28 -7.31
C ILE A 226 11.80 -5.06 -8.21
N ALA A 227 10.53 -5.13 -7.79
CA ALA A 227 9.43 -5.84 -8.43
C ALA A 227 8.40 -4.86 -9.02
N TYR A 228 8.85 -4.05 -9.97
CA TYR A 228 7.94 -3.22 -10.77
C TYR A 228 7.11 -4.10 -11.72
N ASP A 229 6.00 -3.56 -12.22
CA ASP A 229 5.09 -4.31 -13.09
C ASP A 229 5.80 -4.87 -14.34
N ALA A 230 5.35 -5.97 -14.94
CA ALA A 230 6.01 -6.64 -16.06
C ALA A 230 6.20 -5.75 -17.30
N ASP A 231 5.39 -4.69 -17.44
CA ASP A 231 5.58 -3.66 -18.46
C ASP A 231 6.90 -2.87 -18.25
N ALA A 232 7.56 -3.02 -17.11
CA ALA A 232 8.87 -2.47 -16.83
C ALA A 232 9.96 -2.99 -17.77
N VAL A 233 9.74 -4.13 -18.43
CA VAL A 233 10.68 -4.66 -19.42
C VAL A 233 10.49 -3.98 -20.78
N THR A 234 9.26 -3.55 -21.10
CA THR A 234 8.92 -2.99 -22.41
C THR A 234 8.85 -1.47 -22.43
N LYS A 235 8.58 -0.83 -21.30
CA LYS A 235 8.51 0.64 -21.17
C LYS A 235 9.86 1.20 -20.74
N GLU A 236 10.54 1.88 -21.65
CA GLU A 236 11.84 2.50 -21.41
C GLU A 236 11.86 3.38 -20.17
N LEU A 237 10.85 4.24 -19.98
CA LEU A 237 10.74 5.10 -18.80
C LEU A 237 10.81 4.30 -17.49
N VAL A 238 10.16 3.14 -17.45
CA VAL A 238 10.13 2.27 -16.27
C VAL A 238 11.46 1.54 -16.09
N ARG A 239 12.13 1.15 -17.19
CA ARG A 239 13.49 0.59 -17.16
C ARG A 239 14.49 1.60 -16.59
N VAL A 240 14.43 2.85 -17.02
CA VAL A 240 15.30 3.91 -16.50
C VAL A 240 15.00 4.17 -15.03
N ALA A 241 13.72 4.25 -14.67
CA ALA A 241 13.30 4.50 -13.29
C ALA A 241 13.78 3.41 -12.31
N ARG A 242 13.60 2.13 -12.66
CA ARG A 242 14.06 1.00 -11.82
C ARG A 242 15.58 0.96 -11.73
N SER A 243 16.29 1.25 -12.82
CA SER A 243 17.76 1.28 -12.83
C SER A 243 18.30 2.43 -11.97
N ALA A 244 17.66 3.59 -12.01
CA ALA A 244 18.04 4.74 -11.19
C ALA A 244 17.83 4.45 -9.69
N LEU A 245 16.71 3.82 -9.30
CA LEU A 245 16.49 3.37 -7.92
C LEU A 245 17.54 2.32 -7.51
N ALA A 246 17.83 1.35 -8.37
CA ALA A 246 18.83 0.33 -8.09
C ALA A 246 20.22 0.93 -7.88
N ALA A 247 20.63 1.89 -8.72
CA ALA A 247 21.90 2.61 -8.56
C ALA A 247 21.96 3.36 -7.23
N HIS A 248 20.89 4.06 -6.86
CA HIS A 248 20.79 4.76 -5.56
C HIS A 248 20.95 3.81 -4.38
N LEU A 249 20.23 2.68 -4.39
CA LEU A 249 20.30 1.70 -3.30
C LEU A 249 21.64 0.95 -3.24
N ARG A 250 22.26 0.65 -4.39
CA ARG A 250 23.63 0.11 -4.45
C ARG A 250 24.65 1.10 -3.89
N GLY A 251 24.48 2.40 -4.15
CA GLY A 251 25.27 3.46 -3.53
C GLY A 251 25.15 3.50 -2.00
N ARG A 252 24.05 2.98 -1.44
CA ARG A 252 23.84 2.77 0.00
C ARG A 252 24.30 1.38 0.49
N GLY A 253 25.00 0.61 -0.34
CA GLY A 253 25.55 -0.71 0.00
C GLY A 253 24.57 -1.88 -0.13
N ALA A 254 23.37 -1.70 -0.71
CA ALA A 254 22.41 -2.79 -0.89
C ALA A 254 22.79 -3.74 -2.04
N LEU A 255 22.38 -5.01 -1.91
CA LEU A 255 22.52 -6.04 -2.94
C LEU A 255 21.25 -6.09 -3.79
N VAL A 256 21.20 -5.28 -4.86
CA VAL A 256 19.96 -5.03 -5.62
C VAL A 256 19.84 -5.92 -6.87
N GLY A 257 18.72 -6.63 -6.98
CA GLY A 257 18.27 -7.35 -8.17
C GLY A 257 16.89 -6.89 -8.67
N PHE A 258 16.49 -7.37 -9.84
CA PHE A 258 15.18 -7.09 -10.43
C PHE A 258 14.35 -8.38 -10.52
N LEU A 259 13.06 -8.29 -10.22
CA LEU A 259 12.13 -9.37 -10.55
C LEU A 259 11.73 -9.23 -12.03
N GLU A 260 12.20 -10.15 -12.86
CA GLU A 260 11.78 -10.24 -14.26
C GLU A 260 10.69 -11.31 -14.40
N GLY A 261 9.70 -11.04 -15.26
CA GLY A 261 8.53 -11.90 -15.39
C GLY A 261 8.92 -13.33 -15.80
N ILE A 262 8.34 -14.33 -15.12
CA ILE A 262 8.30 -15.69 -15.65
C ILE A 262 7.36 -15.65 -16.85
N SER A 263 7.91 -15.57 -18.06
CA SER A 263 7.11 -15.86 -19.26
C SER A 263 6.57 -17.28 -19.14
N LYS A 264 5.31 -17.50 -19.51
CA LYS A 264 4.75 -18.85 -19.62
C LYS A 264 5.66 -19.66 -20.56
N GLY A 265 6.48 -20.55 -20.02
CA GLY A 265 7.17 -21.60 -20.78
C GLY A 265 8.66 -21.43 -21.09
N ALA A 266 9.37 -20.38 -20.65
CA ALA A 266 10.82 -20.32 -20.86
C ALA A 266 11.59 -20.59 -19.57
N ARG A 267 12.31 -21.72 -19.53
CA ARG A 267 13.45 -21.96 -18.64
C ARG A 267 14.56 -20.97 -19.03
N GLY A 268 14.49 -19.73 -18.54
CA GLY A 268 15.42 -18.66 -18.89
C GLY A 268 15.78 -17.83 -17.67
N SER A 269 16.95 -18.13 -17.10
CA SER A 269 17.77 -17.29 -16.21
C SER A 269 17.07 -16.51 -15.09
N THR A 270 16.65 -17.22 -14.04
CA THR A 270 16.51 -16.65 -12.68
C THR A 270 17.77 -16.96 -11.87
N THR A 271 18.95 -16.50 -12.29
CA THR A 271 20.20 -17.02 -11.69
C THR A 271 20.64 -16.27 -10.42
N ILE A 272 20.00 -15.15 -10.06
CA ILE A 272 20.40 -14.36 -8.86
C ILE A 272 19.34 -14.34 -7.73
N LEU A 273 18.12 -14.84 -7.97
CA LEU A 273 17.00 -14.71 -7.00
C LEU A 273 16.47 -16.02 -6.41
N GLN A 274 16.92 -17.17 -6.90
CA GLN A 274 16.48 -18.50 -6.44
C GLN A 274 16.65 -18.75 -4.92
N PRO A 275 17.67 -18.22 -4.22
CA PRO A 275 17.80 -18.45 -2.78
C PRO A 275 16.82 -17.62 -1.93
N TRP A 276 16.30 -16.50 -2.46
CA TRP A 276 15.70 -15.44 -1.64
C TRP A 276 14.20 -15.24 -1.86
N VAL A 277 13.68 -15.67 -3.01
CA VAL A 277 12.25 -15.66 -3.32
C VAL A 277 11.84 -17.10 -3.57
N PRO A 278 11.15 -17.77 -2.62
CA PRO A 278 10.70 -19.14 -2.83
C PRO A 278 9.97 -19.26 -4.17
N THR A 279 10.19 -20.34 -4.91
CA THR A 279 9.55 -20.63 -6.21
C THR A 279 8.02 -20.49 -6.16
N TRP A 280 7.42 -20.73 -4.99
CA TRP A 280 6.00 -20.54 -4.71
C TRP A 280 5.55 -19.07 -4.65
N CYS A 281 6.44 -18.19 -4.17
CA CYS A 281 6.24 -16.74 -4.11
C CYS A 281 6.18 -16.15 -5.53
N SER A 282 7.03 -16.61 -6.45
CA SER A 282 7.06 -16.11 -7.84
C SER A 282 5.74 -16.36 -8.61
N THR A 283 5.16 -17.57 -8.48
CA THR A 283 3.94 -17.95 -9.20
C THR A 283 2.71 -17.17 -8.70
N ARG A 284 2.62 -16.90 -7.38
CA ARG A 284 1.52 -16.11 -6.80
C ARG A 284 1.76 -14.61 -6.76
N LEU A 285 3.00 -14.11 -6.64
CA LEU A 285 3.33 -12.71 -6.92
C LEU A 285 2.86 -12.36 -8.32
N HIS A 286 3.18 -13.22 -9.29
CA HIS A 286 2.73 -13.04 -10.65
C HIS A 286 1.19 -13.08 -10.74
N MET A 287 0.51 -14.02 -10.06
CA MET A 287 -0.97 -14.00 -10.02
C MET A 287 -1.55 -12.73 -9.38
N SER A 288 -0.99 -12.20 -8.29
CA SER A 288 -1.50 -10.98 -7.64
C SER A 288 -1.19 -9.73 -8.45
N ILE A 289 0.00 -9.64 -9.06
CA ILE A 289 0.40 -8.53 -9.95
C ILE A 289 -0.39 -8.58 -11.27
N SER A 290 -0.63 -9.77 -11.84
CA SER A 290 -1.36 -9.96 -13.10
C SER A 290 -2.89 -9.91 -12.94
N ARG A 291 -3.49 -10.39 -11.83
CA ARG A 291 -4.94 -10.28 -11.57
C ARG A 291 -5.37 -8.85 -11.22
N ALA A 292 -4.48 -8.04 -10.64
CA ALA A 292 -4.73 -6.61 -10.45
C ALA A 292 -4.91 -5.84 -11.79
N ARG A 293 -4.47 -6.39 -12.93
CA ARG A 293 -4.66 -5.80 -14.28
C ARG A 293 -6.01 -6.12 -14.91
N TYR A 294 -6.60 -7.30 -14.66
CA TYR A 294 -7.76 -7.78 -15.41
C TYR A 294 -9.02 -7.88 -14.54
N GLY A 295 -9.57 -6.72 -14.17
CA GLY A 295 -10.98 -6.61 -13.79
C GLY A 295 -11.92 -6.61 -15.00
N ARG A 296 -11.65 -7.42 -16.03
CA ARG A 296 -12.58 -7.57 -17.16
C ARG A 296 -13.63 -8.59 -16.77
N ARG A 297 -14.88 -8.14 -16.63
CA ARG A 297 -16.05 -9.00 -16.80
C ARG A 297 -15.93 -9.68 -18.17
N THR A 298 -15.58 -10.95 -18.20
CA THR A 298 -15.99 -11.80 -19.31
C THR A 298 -17.43 -12.19 -19.05
N TYR A 299 -18.37 -11.50 -19.68
CA TYR A 299 -19.69 -12.07 -19.91
C TYR A 299 -19.48 -13.26 -20.84
N CYS A 300 -19.47 -14.48 -20.29
CA CYS A 300 -19.77 -15.66 -21.09
C CYS A 300 -21.29 -15.73 -21.21
N ALA A 301 -21.81 -15.37 -22.38
CA ALA A 301 -23.17 -15.75 -22.76
C ALA A 301 -23.23 -17.29 -22.82
N PRO A 302 -24.26 -17.93 -22.24
CA PRO A 302 -24.45 -19.36 -22.42
C PRO A 302 -24.97 -19.61 -23.83
N SER A 303 -24.13 -20.18 -24.70
CA SER A 303 -24.60 -20.83 -25.91
C SER A 303 -25.19 -22.19 -25.53
N ARG A 304 -26.50 -22.36 -25.71
CA ARG A 304 -27.17 -23.65 -25.86
C ARG A 304 -28.51 -23.48 -26.61
N PRO A 305 -29.06 -24.57 -27.18
CA PRO A 305 -28.45 -25.90 -27.42
C PRO A 305 -27.93 -26.04 -28.85
#